data_AF-A0A524MMD0-F1
#
_entry.id   AF-A0A524MMD0-F1
#
_cell.length_a   1.000
_cell.length_b   1.000
_cell.length_c   1.000
_cell.angle_alpha   90.00
_cell.angle_beta   90.00
_cell.angle_gamma   90.00
#
_symmetry.space_group_name_H-M   'P 1'
#
loop_
_entity.id
_entity.type
_entity.pdbx_description
1 polymer ?
#
loop_
_entity_poly.entity_id
_entity_poly.type
_entity_poly.pdbx_seq_one_letter_code
_entity_poly.pdbx_strand_id
1 'polypeptide(L)'
;MEVENLIILVCTTLLLSFISSLIYRLTKIPDVIWLMGFGILMGSGIQYVDKALFNELAPLMSILALSIILFEAGINLDIITLIDNLGKSTILTLATVLSSIILVGIAANKILPQDFTLLQGML
;
A
#
# COMPACT_ATOMS: atom_id res chain seq x y z
N MET A 1 -20.05 -3.60 21.77
CA MET A 1 -18.87 -2.84 22.26
C MET A 1 -17.86 -2.68 21.13
N GLU A 2 -18.26 -2.14 19.98
CA GLU A 2 -17.48 -2.30 18.74
C GLU A 2 -16.97 -0.96 18.17
N VAL A 3 -17.80 0.09 18.25
CA VAL A 3 -17.44 1.41 17.70
C VAL A 3 -16.30 2.07 18.48
N GLU A 4 -16.28 1.93 19.81
CA GLU A 4 -15.22 2.48 20.66
C GLU A 4 -13.85 1.89 20.32
N ASN A 5 -13.76 0.56 20.22
CA ASN A 5 -12.51 -0.12 19.87
C ASN A 5 -12.02 0.27 18.46
N LEU A 6 -12.94 0.44 17.51
CA LEU A 6 -12.60 0.90 16.16
C LEU A 6 -12.04 2.32 16.18
N ILE A 7 -12.68 3.24 16.91
CA ILE A 7 -12.20 4.62 17.06
C ILE A 7 -10.82 4.63 17.72
N ILE A 8 -10.63 3.87 18.80
CA ILE A 8 -9.33 3.75 19.48
C ILE A 8 -8.26 3.24 18.51
N LEU A 9 -8.59 2.23 17.70
CA LEU A 9 -7.65 1.67 16.72
C LEU A 9 -7.27 2.69 15.64
N VAL A 10 -8.24 3.40 15.08
CA VAL A 10 -8.01 4.45 14.08
C VAL A 10 -7.17 5.58 14.68
N CYS A 11 -7.56 6.11 15.84
CA CYS A 11 -6.83 7.18 16.51
C CYS A 11 -5.40 6.77 16.87
N THR A 12 -5.21 5.54 17.35
CA THR A 12 -3.87 5.02 17.67
C THR A 12 -3.04 4.84 16.40
N THR A 13 -3.65 4.38 15.30
CA THR A 13 -2.96 4.25 14.00
C THR A 13 -2.54 5.62 13.45
N LEU A 14 -3.41 6.63 13.54
CA LEU A 14 -3.10 8.01 13.14
C LEU A 14 -1.98 8.61 14.00
N LEU A 15 -2.07 8.42 15.32
CA LEU A 15 -1.04 8.88 16.25
C LEU A 15 0.30 8.18 15.98
N LEU A 16 0.28 6.87 15.72
CA LEU A 16 1.48 6.11 15.39
C LEU A 16 2.10 6.58 14.07
N SER A 17 1.29 6.87 13.05
CA SER A 17 1.75 7.45 11.78
C SER A 17 2.47 8.78 11.98
N PHE A 18 1.93 9.64 12.85
CA PHE A 18 2.59 10.89 13.21
C PHE A 18 3.92 10.67 13.96
N ILE A 19 3.93 9.78 14.95
CA ILE A 19 5.14 9.46 15.73
C ILE A 19 6.21 8.82 14.84
N SER A 20 5.83 7.91 13.95
CA SER A 20 6.76 7.23 13.05
C SER A 20 7.38 8.21 12.05
N SER A 21 6.63 9.21 11.58
CA SER A 21 7.17 10.33 10.79
C SER A 21 8.20 11.15 11.57
N LEU A 22 8.02 11.33 12.88
CA LEU A 22 9.02 11.98 13.73
C LEU A 22 10.27 11.10 13.91
N ILE A 23 10.08 9.80 14.16
CA ILE A 23 11.17 8.81 14.30
C ILE A 23 11.97 8.69 13.01
N TYR A 24 11.33 8.79 11.85
CA TYR A 24 11.97 8.78 10.53
C TYR A 24 13.03 9.87 10.41
N ARG A 25 12.82 11.05 11.03
CA ARG A 25 13.84 12.13 10.99
C ARG A 25 15.16 11.71 11.63
N LEU A 26 15.13 10.87 12.66
CA LEU A 26 16.29 10.41 13.43
C LEU A 26 16.87 9.10 12.91
N THR A 27 16.00 8.13 12.55
CA THR A 27 16.38 6.75 12.22
C THR A 27 16.41 6.46 10.72
N LYS A 28 15.76 7.30 9.90
CA LYS A 28 15.51 7.06 8.47
C LYS A 28 14.71 5.80 8.15
N ILE A 29 14.05 5.19 9.14
CA ILE A 29 13.13 4.05 8.94
C ILE A 29 11.75 4.60 8.53
N PRO A 30 11.24 4.26 7.32
CA PRO A 30 9.95 4.73 6.84
C PRO A 30 8.80 4.43 7.80
N ASP A 31 7.84 5.34 7.88
CA ASP A 31 6.59 5.22 8.64
C ASP A 31 5.79 3.95 8.30
N VAL A 32 5.78 3.55 7.03
CA VAL A 32 5.11 2.33 6.55
C VAL A 32 5.58 1.08 7.31
N ILE A 33 6.85 0.98 7.69
CA ILE A 33 7.38 -0.18 8.42
C ILE A 33 6.76 -0.26 9.82
N TRP A 34 6.62 0.87 10.50
CA TRP A 34 6.00 0.94 11.82
C TRP A 34 4.51 0.61 11.77
N LEU A 35 3.81 1.11 10.75
CA LEU A 35 2.39 0.83 10.53
C LEU A 35 2.13 -0.65 10.19
N MET A 36 2.95 -1.26 9.32
CA MET A 36 2.87 -2.70 9.02
C MET A 36 3.11 -3.53 10.28
N GLY A 37 4.16 -3.21 11.06
CA GLY A 37 4.46 -3.90 12.31
C GLY A 37 3.33 -3.80 13.32
N PHE A 38 2.72 -2.62 13.46
CA PHE A 38 1.58 -2.40 14.32
C PHE A 38 0.35 -3.20 13.87
N GLY A 39 0.06 -3.24 12.57
CA GLY A 39 -1.03 -4.04 12.02
C GLY A 39 -0.87 -5.54 12.32
N ILE A 40 0.35 -6.07 12.15
CA ILE A 40 0.67 -7.47 12.49
C ILE A 40 0.50 -7.73 13.99
N LEU A 41 0.99 -6.81 14.83
CA LEU A 41 0.90 -6.92 16.29
C LEU A 41 -0.55 -6.88 16.79
N MET A 42 -1.37 -5.97 16.26
CA MET A 42 -2.77 -5.83 16.66
C MET A 42 -3.64 -6.97 16.12
N GLY A 43 -3.36 -7.45 14.90
CA GLY A 43 -4.12 -8.53 14.27
C GLY A 43 -3.75 -9.93 14.76
N SER A 44 -2.49 -10.33 14.61
CA SER A 44 -2.04 -11.69 14.95
C SER A 44 -1.44 -11.82 16.35
N GLY A 45 -0.82 -10.76 16.87
CA GLY A 45 -0.14 -10.79 18.17
C GLY A 45 -1.12 -10.77 19.34
N ILE A 46 -1.84 -9.66 19.50
CA ILE A 46 -2.76 -9.42 20.62
C ILE A 46 -4.20 -9.86 20.29
N GLN A 47 -4.52 -10.07 19.01
CA GLN A 47 -5.87 -10.40 18.53
C GLN A 47 -6.92 -9.37 18.98
N TYR A 48 -6.51 -8.11 19.07
CA TYR A 48 -7.38 -7.00 19.49
C TYR A 48 -8.38 -6.61 18.39
N VAL A 49 -8.05 -6.93 17.12
CA VAL A 49 -8.88 -6.61 15.95
C VAL A 49 -9.78 -7.79 15.60
N ASP A 50 -11.08 -7.54 15.48
CA ASP A 50 -12.01 -8.50 14.89
C ASP A 50 -11.73 -8.66 13.40
N LYS A 51 -11.35 -9.88 13.01
CA LYS A 51 -11.05 -10.24 11.62
C LYS A 51 -12.25 -10.13 10.69
N ALA A 52 -13.46 -10.39 11.19
CA ALA A 52 -14.68 -10.29 10.38
C ALA A 52 -14.97 -8.84 10.01
N LEU A 53 -14.97 -7.94 11.01
CA LEU A 53 -15.13 -6.51 10.78
C LEU A 53 -13.99 -5.94 9.92
N PHE A 54 -12.75 -6.36 10.13
CA PHE A 54 -11.63 -5.91 9.29
C PHE A 54 -11.77 -6.34 7.83
N ASN A 55 -12.18 -7.59 7.57
CA ASN A 55 -12.39 -8.08 6.20
C ASN A 55 -13.53 -7.36 5.48
N GLU A 56 -14.54 -6.89 6.21
CA GLU A 56 -15.63 -6.09 5.64
C GLU A 56 -15.21 -4.63 5.38
N LEU A 57 -14.44 -4.03 6.29
CA LEU A 57 -14.04 -2.63 6.20
C LEU A 57 -12.80 -2.38 5.32
N ALA A 58 -11.86 -3.33 5.23
CA ALA A 58 -10.61 -3.17 4.50
C ALA A 58 -10.82 -2.82 3.01
N PRO A 59 -11.75 -3.45 2.26
CA PRO A 59 -12.04 -3.05 0.89
C PRO A 59 -12.53 -1.61 0.78
N LEU A 60 -13.46 -1.19 1.67
CA LEU A 60 -14.00 0.17 1.68
C LEU A 60 -12.90 1.21 1.96
N MET A 61 -12.07 0.96 2.98
CA MET A 61 -10.97 1.84 3.35
C MET A 61 -9.89 1.90 2.25
N SER A 62 -9.63 0.78 1.58
CA SER A 62 -8.68 0.75 0.44
C SER A 62 -9.19 1.58 -0.72
N ILE A 63 -10.49 1.50 -1.05
CA ILE A 63 -11.10 2.33 -2.10
C ILE A 63 -10.99 3.81 -1.74
N LEU A 64 -11.32 4.19 -0.50
CA LEU A 64 -11.23 5.57 -0.05
C LEU A 64 -9.79 6.08 -0.09
N ALA A 65 -8.84 5.32 0.47
CA ALA A 65 -7.43 5.68 0.51
C ALA A 65 -6.85 5.81 -0.90
N LEU A 66 -7.06 4.82 -1.77
CA LEU A 66 -6.58 4.86 -3.16
C LEU A 66 -7.22 6.02 -3.93
N SER A 67 -8.52 6.28 -3.74
CA SER A 67 -9.20 7.40 -4.40
C SER A 67 -8.62 8.73 -3.97
N ILE A 68 -8.36 8.93 -2.66
CA ILE A 68 -7.73 10.15 -2.15
C ILE A 68 -6.31 10.30 -2.67
N ILE A 69 -5.49 9.24 -2.62
CA ILE A 69 -4.10 9.26 -3.10
C ILE A 69 -4.04 9.55 -4.60
N LEU A 70 -4.86 8.90 -5.42
CA LEU A 70 -4.91 9.13 -6.86
C LEU A 70 -5.42 10.52 -7.20
N PHE A 71 -6.39 11.03 -6.45
CA PHE A 71 -6.91 12.38 -6.62
C PHE A 71 -5.86 13.44 -6.26
N GLU A 72 -5.16 13.25 -5.15
CA GLU A 72 -4.05 14.13 -4.73
C GLU A 72 -2.91 14.09 -5.74
N ALA A 73 -2.50 12.91 -6.20
CA ALA A 73 -1.50 12.76 -7.24
C ALA A 73 -1.93 13.43 -8.56
N GLY A 74 -3.21 13.33 -8.92
CA GLY A 74 -3.78 13.94 -10.11
C GLY A 74 -3.84 15.48 -10.04
N ILE A 75 -4.21 16.05 -8.89
CA ILE A 75 -4.26 17.52 -8.70
C ILE A 75 -2.87 18.14 -8.73
N ASN A 76 -1.88 17.46 -8.12
CA ASN A 76 -0.51 17.96 -8.06
C ASN A 76 0.29 17.71 -9.36
N LEU A 77 -0.34 17.09 -10.37
CA LEU A 77 0.30 16.79 -11.64
C LEU A 77 0.35 18.03 -12.54
N ASP A 78 1.56 18.37 -13.03
CA ASP A 78 1.73 19.41 -14.03
C ASP A 78 1.28 18.90 -15.40
N ILE A 79 0.05 19.28 -15.78
CA ILE A 79 -0.59 18.87 -17.04
C ILE A 79 0.17 19.37 -18.26
N ILE A 80 0.81 20.53 -18.19
CA ILE A 80 1.54 21.12 -19.32
C ILE A 80 2.78 20.26 -19.60
N THR A 81 3.59 20.04 -18.57
CA THR A 81 4.79 19.19 -18.68
C THR A 81 4.43 17.75 -19.05
N LEU A 82 3.29 17.23 -18.56
CA LEU A 82 2.80 15.90 -18.91
C LEU A 82 2.51 15.81 -20.41
N ILE A 83 1.75 16.74 -20.98
CA ILE A 83 1.35 16.71 -22.39
C ILE A 83 2.59 16.86 -23.29
N ASP A 84 3.50 17.77 -22.94
CA ASP A 84 4.74 18.00 -23.69
C ASP A 84 5.66 16.77 -23.72
N ASN A 85 5.64 15.95 -22.67
CA ASN A 85 6.47 14.75 -22.54
C ASN A 85 5.69 13.43 -22.69
N LEU A 86 4.41 13.50 -23.06
CA LEU A 86 3.48 12.37 -22.99
C LEU A 86 3.97 11.16 -23.79
N GLY A 87 4.45 11.38 -25.02
CA GLY A 87 4.87 10.30 -25.91
C GLY A 87 6.03 9.48 -25.31
N LYS A 88 7.08 10.15 -24.84
CA LYS A 88 8.24 9.48 -24.23
C LYS A 88 7.88 8.85 -22.88
N SER A 89 7.13 9.58 -22.05
CA SER A 89 6.71 9.12 -20.72
C SER A 89 5.80 7.89 -20.80
N THR A 90 4.87 7.87 -21.75
CA THR A 90 3.96 6.73 -21.95
C THR A 90 4.70 5.48 -22.37
N ILE A 91 5.62 5.59 -23.35
CA ILE A 91 6.44 4.44 -23.78
C ILE A 91 7.30 3.94 -22.63
N LEU A 92 7.94 4.84 -21.88
CA LEU A 92 8.77 4.48 -20.73
C LEU A 92 7.94 3.79 -19.65
N THR A 93 6.77 4.32 -19.31
CA THR A 93 5.87 3.75 -18.29
C THR A 93 5.38 2.38 -18.72
N LEU A 94 4.90 2.24 -19.97
CA LEU A 94 4.39 0.97 -20.47
C LEU A 94 5.50 -0.09 -20.52
N ALA A 95 6.68 0.27 -21.03
CA ALA A 95 7.82 -0.63 -21.10
C ALA A 95 8.28 -1.07 -19.70
N THR A 96 8.40 -0.14 -18.75
CA THR A 96 8.86 -0.45 -17.39
C THR A 96 7.84 -1.26 -16.60
N VAL A 97 6.55 -0.90 -16.65
CA VAL A 97 5.48 -1.64 -15.95
C VAL A 97 5.34 -3.05 -16.52
N LEU A 98 5.22 -3.20 -17.84
CA LEU A 98 5.11 -4.54 -18.45
C LEU A 98 6.37 -5.37 -18.20
N SER A 99 7.56 -4.76 -18.33
CA SER A 99 8.82 -5.46 -18.03
C SER A 99 8.89 -5.88 -16.57
N SER A 100 8.45 -5.04 -15.63
CA SER A 100 8.41 -5.37 -14.21
C SER A 100 7.46 -6.53 -13.94
N ILE A 101 6.25 -6.50 -14.49
CA ILE A 101 5.26 -7.57 -14.35
C ILE A 101 5.82 -8.91 -14.85
N ILE A 102 6.42 -8.92 -16.04
CA ILE A 102 6.97 -10.13 -16.64
C ILE A 102 8.17 -10.65 -15.81
N LEU A 103 9.10 -9.77 -15.44
CA LEU A 103 10.30 -10.16 -14.69
C LEU A 103 9.94 -10.69 -13.30
N VAL A 104 9.08 -9.98 -12.57
CA VAL A 104 8.62 -10.39 -11.24
C VAL A 104 7.83 -11.69 -11.33
N GLY A 105 6.94 -11.85 -12.32
CA GLY A 105 6.17 -13.09 -12.48
C GLY A 105 7.02 -14.31 -12.81
N ILE A 106 8.02 -14.17 -13.68
CA ILE A 106 8.98 -15.26 -13.96
C ILE A 106 9.83 -15.57 -12.73
N ALA A 107 10.30 -14.54 -12.01
CA ALA A 107 11.09 -14.72 -10.80
C ALA A 107 10.28 -15.43 -9.70
N ALA A 108 9.04 -15.01 -9.47
CA ALA A 108 8.13 -15.63 -8.50
C ALA A 108 7.89 -17.10 -8.83
N ASN A 109 7.58 -17.43 -10.10
CA ASN A 109 7.37 -18.81 -10.51
C ASN A 109 8.65 -19.68 -10.38
N LYS A 110 9.84 -19.12 -10.64
CA LYS A 110 11.10 -19.87 -10.50
C LYS A 110 11.52 -20.09 -9.05
N ILE A 111 11.30 -19.10 -8.18
CA ILE A 111 11.73 -19.17 -6.77
C ILE A 111 10.71 -19.96 -5.93
N LEU A 112 9.42 -19.76 -6.18
CA LEU A 112 8.31 -20.41 -5.47
C LEU A 112 7.40 -21.18 -6.45
N PRO A 113 7.92 -22.22 -7.12
CA PRO A 113 7.18 -22.95 -8.15
C PRO A 113 5.96 -23.71 -7.62
N GLN A 114 5.91 -23.99 -6.32
CA GLN A 114 4.78 -24.70 -5.71
C GLN A 114 3.62 -23.78 -5.29
N ASP A 115 3.89 -22.48 -5.08
CA ASP A 115 2.89 -21.54 -4.59
C ASP A 115 2.32 -20.64 -5.71
N PHE A 116 3.12 -20.33 -6.74
CA PHE A 116 2.73 -19.40 -7.80
C PHE A 116 2.80 -20.03 -9.19
N THR A 117 1.65 -20.10 -9.86
CA THR A 117 1.61 -20.30 -11.32
C THR A 117 2.11 -19.05 -12.05
N LEU A 118 2.56 -19.18 -13.30
CA LEU A 118 3.07 -18.04 -14.08
C LEU A 118 2.05 -16.88 -14.14
N LEU A 119 0.77 -17.20 -14.37
CA LEU A 119 -0.29 -16.20 -14.45
C LEU A 119 -0.52 -15.50 -13.10
N GLN A 120 -0.45 -16.23 -11.99
CA GLN A 120 -0.57 -15.67 -10.64
C GLN A 120 0.65 -14.84 -10.25
N GLY A 121 1.86 -15.19 -10.71
CA GLY A 121 3.05 -14.38 -10.46
C GLY A 121 3.06 -13.06 -11.24
N MET A 122 2.31 -12.98 -12.35
CA MET A 122 2.17 -11.77 -13.17
C MET A 122 1.02 -10.84 -12.72
N LEU A 123 0.24 -11.25 -11.72
CA LEU A 123 -0.86 -10.48 -11.13
C LEU A 123 -0.41 -9.88 -9.79
#